data_AF-A0A399G1Y2-F1
#
_entry.id   AF-A0A399G1Y2-F1
#
_cell.length_a   1.000
_cell.length_b   1.000
_cell.length_c   1.000
_cell.angle_alpha   90.00
_cell.angle_beta   90.00
_cell.angle_gamma   90.00
#
_symmetry.space_group_name_H-M   'P 1'
#
loop_
_entity.id
_entity.type
_entity.pdbx_description
1 polymer ?
#
loop_
_entity_poly.entity_id
_entity_poly.type
_entity_poly.pdbx_seq_one_letter_code
_entity_poly.pdbx_strand_id
1 'polypeptide(L)'
;MNTRRPRTGLTVGAAATALALTLAACGNNGVETTSTGGLDGEPIKLGSVLTITHPAWSNASVETVNNAWASYINEELGGIDGRPVTVENCDDHGDPAKTTQCLNNLVDSGVVALVNNSSLSFGANALPAMENAGLANIGGWPVTTNEYNSPHNFPTTPGATGTYPSLAVYFAATGADSLAVAYSNTPSGQAVGESLGELWEELGGGDYYMTEFDPAAADLTPAISKIAAEEPDAVILAVGEGAAARMFQAVRNTGLTAEVGASSTPATKTVFDAAGDAADGVLFAFASVPAEYDGEDAATYRHVMETYAPDLELTGQTAVAASSMQYAHDILAAVDGDITAESVLAELQKGEPWGGFLTHATDPANPPEGMPQIANPYTLIQRYEDGGFTPAPIEDPGHLENYIDIQGDLSWVTGHAPGT
;
A
#
# COMPACT_ATOMS: atom_id res chain seq x y z
N MET A 1 67.95 0.07 -52.01
CA MET A 1 68.64 0.26 -50.71
C MET A 1 67.72 -0.25 -49.60
N ASN A 2 68.31 -0.92 -48.61
CA ASN A 2 67.72 -1.38 -47.34
C ASN A 2 66.83 -2.65 -47.32
N THR A 3 67.53 -3.77 -47.33
CA THR A 3 67.47 -4.89 -46.36
C THR A 3 66.37 -4.89 -45.29
N ARG A 4 65.63 -6.01 -45.20
CA ARG A 4 65.18 -6.57 -43.91
C ARG A 4 65.40 -8.09 -43.88
N ARG A 5 66.30 -8.52 -42.99
CA ARG A 5 66.49 -9.91 -42.54
C ARG A 5 65.36 -10.31 -41.60
N PRO A 6 64.99 -11.60 -41.53
CA PRO A 6 64.15 -12.15 -40.46
C PRO A 6 64.99 -12.91 -39.42
N ARG A 7 64.34 -13.24 -38.30
CA ARG A 7 64.65 -14.31 -37.31
C ARG A 7 65.67 -14.00 -36.20
N THR A 8 65.16 -13.54 -35.08
CA THR A 8 65.47 -14.03 -33.72
C THR A 8 64.35 -15.03 -33.35
N GLY A 9 64.54 -16.17 -32.68
CA GLY A 9 65.56 -16.58 -31.73
C GLY A 9 64.82 -17.03 -30.46
N LEU A 10 64.54 -18.34 -30.36
CA LEU A 10 63.96 -18.99 -29.18
C LEU A 10 64.76 -18.64 -27.91
N THR A 11 64.09 -18.28 -26.82
CA THR A 11 64.52 -18.68 -25.47
C THR A 11 63.29 -18.95 -24.59
N VAL A 12 63.41 -20.07 -23.88
CA VAL A 12 62.44 -20.69 -22.97
C VAL A 12 62.45 -19.96 -21.63
N GLY A 13 61.28 -19.75 -21.05
CA GLY A 13 61.11 -19.26 -19.68
C GLY A 13 59.70 -19.59 -19.19
N ALA A 14 59.53 -20.80 -18.66
CA ALA A 14 58.32 -21.21 -17.97
C ALA A 14 58.32 -20.60 -16.56
N ALA A 15 57.38 -19.69 -16.31
CA ALA A 15 56.95 -19.31 -14.96
C ALA A 15 55.43 -19.47 -14.93
N ALA A 16 54.96 -20.46 -14.17
CA ALA A 16 53.56 -20.74 -13.94
C ALA A 16 52.99 -19.69 -12.99
N THR A 17 52.25 -18.74 -13.54
CA THR A 17 51.43 -17.81 -12.74
C THR A 17 50.03 -18.41 -12.67
N ALA A 18 49.63 -18.86 -11.47
CA ALA A 18 48.26 -19.24 -11.19
C ALA A 18 47.37 -17.99 -11.33
N LEU A 19 46.62 -17.95 -12.42
CA LEU A 19 45.64 -16.90 -12.70
C LEU A 19 44.38 -17.24 -11.89
N ALA A 20 44.21 -16.61 -10.73
CA ALA A 20 42.93 -16.58 -10.04
C ALA A 20 41.94 -15.80 -10.92
N LEU A 21 41.05 -16.52 -11.58
CA LEU A 21 39.92 -15.95 -12.32
C LEU A 21 38.95 -15.34 -11.30
N THR A 22 39.10 -14.06 -11.02
CA THR A 22 38.02 -13.25 -10.48
C THR A 22 36.97 -13.13 -11.59
N LEU A 23 35.87 -13.87 -11.48
CA LEU A 23 34.65 -13.57 -12.22
C LEU A 23 34.14 -12.21 -11.74
N ALA A 24 34.57 -11.14 -12.42
CA ALA A 24 33.79 -9.93 -12.48
C ALA A 24 32.54 -10.28 -13.30
N ALA A 25 31.45 -10.62 -12.61
CA ALA A 25 30.14 -10.73 -13.24
C ALA A 25 29.75 -9.33 -13.74
N CYS A 26 29.64 -9.23 -15.07
CA CYS A 26 29.20 -8.04 -15.77
C CYS A 26 27.80 -7.63 -15.29
N GLY A 27 27.62 -6.32 -15.12
CA GLY A 27 26.36 -5.69 -14.73
C GLY A 27 25.18 -6.15 -15.59
N ASN A 28 24.13 -6.52 -14.87
CA ASN A 28 22.77 -6.52 -15.37
C ASN A 28 22.00 -5.51 -14.51
N ASN A 29 21.15 -4.71 -15.16
CA ASN A 29 20.39 -3.64 -14.51
C ASN A 29 19.60 -4.19 -13.32
N GLY A 30 19.61 -3.43 -12.22
CA GLY A 30 19.28 -3.86 -10.88
C GLY A 30 17.93 -4.56 -10.75
N VAL A 31 18.01 -5.83 -10.40
CA VAL A 31 17.07 -6.45 -9.46
C VAL A 31 17.85 -6.49 -8.15
N GLU A 32 17.49 -5.65 -7.19
CA GLU A 32 18.06 -5.75 -5.85
C GLU A 32 17.72 -7.14 -5.32
N THR A 33 18.74 -7.98 -5.23
CA THR A 33 18.59 -9.37 -4.80
C THR A 33 18.46 -9.34 -3.28
N THR A 34 17.34 -9.85 -2.75
CA THR A 34 17.13 -9.98 -1.30
C THR A 34 18.32 -10.67 -0.64
N SER A 35 18.85 -10.08 0.44
CA SER A 35 19.95 -10.68 1.21
C SER A 35 19.45 -11.95 1.91
N THR A 36 20.22 -13.04 1.86
CA THR A 36 19.88 -14.27 2.59
C THR A 36 20.25 -14.22 4.08
N GLY A 37 20.89 -13.15 4.55
CA GLY A 37 21.34 -13.01 5.94
C GLY A 37 22.35 -14.07 6.40
N GLY A 38 22.98 -14.80 5.46
CA GLY A 38 23.88 -15.90 5.78
C GLY A 38 23.16 -17.19 6.21
N LEU A 39 21.86 -17.31 5.95
CA LEU A 39 21.06 -18.50 6.21
C LEU A 39 21.31 -19.57 5.13
N ASP A 40 21.44 -20.82 5.55
CA ASP A 40 21.77 -21.97 4.69
C ASP A 40 20.56 -22.83 4.29
N GLY A 41 19.36 -22.52 4.83
CA GLY A 41 18.13 -23.23 4.49
C GLY A 41 17.64 -22.97 3.05
N GLU A 42 16.86 -23.89 2.48
CA GLU A 42 16.23 -23.67 1.17
C GLU A 42 15.26 -22.47 1.26
N PRO A 43 15.35 -21.46 0.39
CA PRO A 43 14.53 -20.26 0.51
C PRO A 43 13.02 -20.52 0.52
N ILE A 44 12.28 -19.74 1.31
CA ILE A 44 10.83 -19.63 1.23
C ILE A 44 10.53 -18.52 0.23
N LYS A 45 9.93 -18.89 -0.90
CA LYS A 45 9.66 -17.95 -1.99
C LYS A 45 8.26 -17.38 -1.87
N LEU A 46 8.17 -16.06 -1.75
CA LEU A 46 6.95 -15.29 -1.92
C LEU A 46 6.95 -14.64 -3.30
N GLY A 47 5.76 -14.34 -3.83
CA GLY A 47 5.59 -13.61 -5.08
C GLY A 47 4.79 -12.33 -4.91
N SER A 48 4.98 -11.36 -5.78
CA SER A 48 4.12 -10.17 -5.83
C SER A 48 3.83 -9.78 -7.27
N VAL A 49 2.56 -9.55 -7.60
CA VAL A 49 2.17 -8.95 -8.89
C VAL A 49 1.81 -7.49 -8.64
N LEU A 50 2.61 -6.60 -9.20
CA LEU A 50 2.56 -5.16 -8.94
C LEU A 50 2.37 -4.41 -10.25
N THR A 51 1.55 -3.36 -10.25
CA THR A 51 1.56 -2.39 -11.35
C THR A 51 2.61 -1.33 -11.04
N ILE A 52 3.74 -1.32 -11.74
CA ILE A 52 4.87 -0.39 -11.49
C ILE A 52 5.05 0.57 -12.66
N THR A 53 5.25 0.05 -13.87
CA THR A 53 5.44 0.88 -15.07
C THR A 53 4.08 1.23 -15.69
N HIS A 54 3.30 2.06 -15.01
CA HIS A 54 2.01 2.55 -15.48
C HIS A 54 1.88 4.07 -15.30
N PRO A 55 1.34 4.81 -16.29
CA PRO A 55 1.36 6.28 -16.28
C PRO A 55 0.51 6.93 -15.19
N ALA A 56 -0.47 6.22 -14.62
CA ALA A 56 -1.39 6.75 -13.61
C ALA A 56 -1.16 6.18 -12.19
N TRP A 57 -0.34 5.15 -12.04
CA TRP A 57 -0.13 4.47 -10.76
C TRP A 57 1.22 3.75 -10.77
N SER A 58 1.91 3.72 -9.63
CA SER A 58 3.15 2.96 -9.48
C SER A 58 3.23 2.36 -8.09
N ASN A 59 3.52 1.06 -8.03
CA ASN A 59 3.84 0.34 -6.81
C ASN A 59 5.35 0.06 -6.69
N ALA A 60 6.21 0.90 -7.29
CA ALA A 60 7.67 0.76 -7.15
C ALA A 60 8.11 0.78 -5.67
N SER A 61 7.47 1.63 -4.87
CA SER A 61 7.70 1.74 -3.43
C SER A 61 7.37 0.43 -2.70
N VAL A 62 6.31 -0.28 -3.11
CA VAL A 62 5.92 -1.59 -2.58
C VAL A 62 6.98 -2.66 -2.91
N GLU A 63 7.51 -2.66 -4.13
CA GLU A 63 8.63 -3.55 -4.50
C GLU A 63 9.86 -3.32 -3.59
N THR A 64 10.23 -2.04 -3.39
CA THR A 64 11.34 -1.69 -2.48
C THR A 64 11.08 -2.16 -1.05
N VAL A 65 9.87 -1.94 -0.51
CA VAL A 65 9.49 -2.41 0.83
C VAL A 65 9.53 -3.93 0.93
N ASN A 66 9.03 -4.67 -0.07
CA ASN A 66 9.07 -6.14 -0.07
C ASN A 66 10.51 -6.65 0.07
N ASN A 67 11.45 -6.07 -0.68
CA ASN A 67 12.86 -6.45 -0.65
C ASN A 67 13.55 -6.04 0.66
N ALA A 68 13.25 -4.85 1.16
CA ALA A 68 13.76 -4.34 2.43
C ALA A 68 13.30 -5.19 3.61
N TRP A 69 12.00 -5.48 3.69
CA TRP A 69 11.42 -6.28 4.77
C TRP A 69 11.88 -7.73 4.75
N ALA A 70 12.02 -8.33 3.56
CA ALA A 70 12.57 -9.67 3.45
C ALA A 70 14.05 -9.72 3.90
N SER A 71 14.83 -8.65 3.66
CA SER A 71 16.20 -8.54 4.17
C SER A 71 16.22 -8.41 5.69
N TYR A 72 15.32 -7.62 6.27
CA TYR A 72 15.13 -7.52 7.73
C TYR A 72 14.76 -8.88 8.37
N ILE A 73 13.81 -9.61 7.77
CA ILE A 73 13.45 -10.97 8.21
C ILE A 73 14.69 -11.87 8.23
N ASN A 74 15.50 -11.83 7.18
CA ASN A 74 16.65 -12.73 7.05
C ASN A 74 17.82 -12.35 7.96
N GLU A 75 18.13 -11.07 8.10
CA GLU A 75 19.32 -10.58 8.79
C GLU A 75 19.10 -10.34 10.28
N GLU A 76 17.92 -9.88 10.68
CA GLU A 76 17.63 -9.50 12.07
C GLU A 76 16.72 -10.50 12.78
N LEU A 77 15.77 -11.12 12.07
CA LEU A 77 14.86 -12.12 12.64
C LEU A 77 15.37 -13.57 12.48
N GLY A 78 16.38 -13.78 11.62
CA GLY A 78 16.98 -15.10 11.38
C GLY A 78 16.21 -15.99 10.41
N GLY A 79 15.36 -15.39 9.57
CA GLY A 79 14.50 -16.10 8.62
C GLY A 79 13.33 -16.82 9.32
N ILE A 80 12.71 -17.76 8.62
CA ILE A 80 11.66 -18.63 9.18
C ILE A 80 12.26 -20.03 9.33
N ASP A 81 12.39 -20.51 10.57
CA ASP A 81 13.08 -21.78 10.90
C ASP A 81 14.50 -21.87 10.30
N GLY A 82 15.22 -20.74 10.23
CA GLY A 82 16.56 -20.66 9.65
C GLY A 82 16.59 -20.73 8.12
N ARG A 83 15.44 -20.64 7.45
CA ARG A 83 15.31 -20.53 5.98
C ARG A 83 15.14 -19.05 5.60
N PRO A 84 15.86 -18.55 4.60
CA PRO A 84 15.68 -17.18 4.13
C PRO A 84 14.36 -17.01 3.38
N VAL A 85 13.73 -15.85 3.52
CA VAL A 85 12.58 -15.41 2.73
C VAL A 85 13.06 -14.61 1.53
N THR A 86 12.49 -14.85 0.35
CA THR A 86 12.74 -14.07 -0.87
C THR A 86 11.43 -13.66 -1.51
N VAL A 87 11.37 -12.47 -2.11
CA VAL A 87 10.17 -12.00 -2.82
C VAL A 87 10.48 -11.84 -4.31
N GLU A 88 9.74 -12.55 -5.16
CA GLU A 88 9.77 -12.37 -6.61
C GLU A 88 8.70 -11.33 -7.01
N ASN A 89 9.12 -10.10 -7.27
CA ASN A 89 8.25 -9.02 -7.72
C ASN A 89 8.11 -9.04 -9.25
N CYS A 90 6.89 -8.95 -9.76
CA CYS A 90 6.60 -8.91 -11.20
C CYS A 90 5.78 -7.67 -11.55
N ASP A 91 6.36 -6.78 -12.36
CA ASP A 91 5.66 -5.62 -12.93
C ASP A 91 4.73 -6.05 -14.07
N ASP A 92 3.43 -5.90 -13.88
CA ASP A 92 2.43 -6.21 -14.89
C ASP A 92 2.10 -5.04 -15.82
N HIS A 93 2.63 -3.84 -15.55
CA HIS A 93 2.34 -2.60 -16.28
C HIS A 93 0.84 -2.22 -16.35
N GLY A 94 0.01 -2.80 -15.49
CA GLY A 94 -1.45 -2.72 -15.55
C GLY A 94 -2.07 -3.46 -16.74
N ASP A 95 -1.30 -4.28 -17.47
CA ASP A 95 -1.76 -5.01 -18.65
C ASP A 95 -2.33 -6.41 -18.28
N PRO A 96 -3.59 -6.72 -18.61
CA PRO A 96 -4.23 -8.01 -18.30
C PRO A 96 -3.44 -9.27 -18.70
N ALA A 97 -2.79 -9.25 -19.87
CA ALA A 97 -2.04 -10.40 -20.35
C ALA A 97 -0.74 -10.58 -19.57
N LYS A 98 -0.08 -9.47 -19.22
CA LYS A 98 1.09 -9.48 -18.33
C LYS A 98 0.73 -9.87 -16.91
N THR A 99 -0.42 -9.45 -16.37
CA THR A 99 -0.88 -9.89 -15.04
C THR A 99 -1.00 -11.41 -15.00
N THR A 100 -1.61 -12.01 -16.03
CA THR A 100 -1.72 -13.47 -16.20
C THR A 100 -0.33 -14.11 -16.30
N GLN A 101 0.57 -13.52 -17.09
CA GLN A 101 1.94 -14.01 -17.25
C GLN A 101 2.73 -13.98 -15.94
N CYS A 102 2.66 -12.88 -15.19
CA CYS A 102 3.30 -12.73 -13.89
C CYS A 102 2.87 -13.84 -12.94
N LEU A 103 1.55 -14.07 -12.79
CA LEU A 103 1.06 -15.15 -11.93
C LEU A 103 1.59 -16.53 -12.38
N ASN A 104 1.53 -16.83 -13.68
CA ASN A 104 2.03 -18.12 -14.18
C ASN A 104 3.52 -18.32 -13.88
N ASN A 105 4.34 -17.27 -14.04
CA ASN A 105 5.77 -17.33 -13.74
C ASN A 105 6.01 -17.59 -12.24
N LEU A 106 5.23 -16.96 -11.36
CA LEU A 106 5.34 -17.15 -9.90
C LEU A 106 4.91 -18.57 -9.49
N VAL A 107 3.84 -19.10 -10.10
CA VAL A 107 3.43 -20.50 -9.91
C VAL A 107 4.53 -21.45 -10.37
N ASP A 108 5.11 -21.21 -11.54
CA ASP A 108 6.20 -22.03 -12.10
C ASP A 108 7.50 -21.92 -11.26
N SER A 109 7.76 -20.78 -10.62
CA SER A 109 8.94 -20.57 -9.77
C SER A 109 8.81 -21.22 -8.38
N GLY A 110 7.60 -21.67 -8.03
CA GLY A 110 7.29 -22.40 -6.81
C GLY A 110 7.12 -21.50 -5.59
N VAL A 111 6.53 -20.31 -5.75
CA VAL A 111 6.16 -19.49 -4.60
C VAL A 111 5.17 -20.24 -3.70
N VAL A 112 5.28 -20.05 -2.39
CA VAL A 112 4.35 -20.63 -1.40
C VAL A 112 3.15 -19.72 -1.16
N ALA A 113 3.26 -18.43 -1.43
CA ALA A 113 2.16 -17.48 -1.36
C ALA A 113 2.50 -16.23 -2.19
N LEU A 114 1.47 -15.45 -2.51
CA LEU A 114 1.62 -14.07 -2.90
C LEU A 114 1.63 -13.17 -1.66
N VAL A 115 2.33 -12.04 -1.75
CA VAL A 115 2.36 -10.98 -0.75
C VAL A 115 2.24 -9.64 -1.45
N ASN A 116 1.55 -8.69 -0.81
CA ASN A 116 1.44 -7.32 -1.29
C ASN A 116 0.91 -7.16 -2.73
N ASN A 117 0.10 -8.11 -3.22
CA ASN A 117 -0.48 -7.97 -4.55
C ASN A 117 -1.25 -6.64 -4.67
N SER A 118 -0.88 -5.84 -5.67
CA SER A 118 -1.39 -4.48 -5.87
C SER A 118 -1.51 -4.15 -7.37
N SER A 119 -1.80 -5.16 -8.18
CA SER A 119 -2.06 -5.01 -9.61
C SER A 119 -3.47 -4.47 -9.87
N LEU A 120 -3.57 -3.49 -10.77
CA LEU A 120 -4.86 -2.91 -11.18
C LEU A 120 -5.76 -3.90 -11.94
N SER A 121 -5.19 -5.02 -12.40
CA SER A 121 -5.84 -6.01 -13.27
C SER A 121 -5.97 -7.39 -12.61
N PHE A 122 -5.52 -7.56 -11.36
CA PHE A 122 -5.41 -8.89 -10.74
C PHE A 122 -6.75 -9.62 -10.58
N GLY A 123 -7.73 -8.96 -9.97
CA GLY A 123 -9.02 -9.57 -9.65
C GLY A 123 -9.78 -10.12 -10.87
N ALA A 124 -9.61 -9.50 -12.04
CA ALA A 124 -10.26 -9.94 -13.28
C ALA A 124 -9.46 -10.98 -14.06
N ASN A 125 -8.13 -11.02 -13.92
CA ASN A 125 -7.25 -11.74 -14.85
C ASN A 125 -6.42 -12.86 -14.22
N ALA A 126 -6.11 -12.76 -12.92
CA ALA A 126 -5.21 -13.68 -12.23
C ALA A 126 -5.88 -14.37 -11.03
N LEU A 127 -6.86 -13.74 -10.39
CA LEU A 127 -7.49 -14.26 -9.18
C LEU A 127 -8.02 -15.71 -9.31
N PRO A 128 -8.80 -16.09 -10.34
CA PRO A 128 -9.24 -17.49 -10.47
C PRO A 128 -8.09 -18.48 -10.69
N ALA A 129 -7.00 -18.05 -11.34
CA ALA A 129 -5.84 -18.90 -11.55
C ALA A 129 -5.01 -19.06 -10.25
N MET A 130 -4.93 -18.01 -9.42
CA MET A 130 -4.31 -18.06 -8.09
C MET A 130 -5.06 -19.05 -7.19
N GLU A 131 -6.40 -18.97 -7.18
CA GLU A 131 -7.26 -19.91 -6.44
C GLU A 131 -7.04 -21.36 -6.91
N ASN A 132 -7.02 -21.59 -8.23
CA ASN A 132 -6.77 -22.93 -8.80
C ASN A 132 -5.36 -23.46 -8.50
N ALA A 133 -4.38 -22.58 -8.33
CA ALA A 133 -3.02 -22.94 -7.93
C ALA A 133 -2.89 -23.23 -6.42
N GLY A 134 -3.95 -22.98 -5.62
CA GLY A 134 -3.92 -23.16 -4.17
C GLY A 134 -3.09 -22.09 -3.45
N LEU A 135 -2.78 -20.97 -4.11
CA LEU A 135 -2.03 -19.88 -3.51
C LEU A 135 -2.96 -18.96 -2.72
N ALA A 136 -2.45 -18.43 -1.61
CA ALA A 136 -3.03 -17.28 -0.92
C ALA A 136 -2.32 -15.98 -1.33
N ASN A 137 -3.02 -14.85 -1.30
CA ASN A 137 -2.43 -13.52 -1.25
C ASN A 137 -2.51 -12.96 0.17
N ILE A 138 -1.36 -12.62 0.75
CA ILE A 138 -1.22 -12.10 2.11
C ILE A 138 -1.05 -10.57 2.04
N GLY A 139 -1.96 -9.86 2.70
CA GLY A 139 -1.97 -8.40 2.72
C GLY A 139 -2.20 -7.77 1.34
N GLY A 140 -1.50 -6.68 1.07
CA GLY A 140 -1.64 -5.89 -0.15
C GLY A 140 -2.82 -4.94 -0.15
N TRP A 141 -3.12 -4.41 -1.34
CA TRP A 141 -4.15 -3.40 -1.54
C TRP A 141 -5.17 -3.90 -2.56
N PRO A 142 -6.29 -4.51 -2.12
CA PRO A 142 -7.33 -4.96 -3.03
C PRO A 142 -7.94 -3.78 -3.80
N VAL A 143 -8.19 -3.98 -5.10
CA VAL A 143 -8.67 -2.93 -6.01
C VAL A 143 -10.10 -3.21 -6.48
N THR A 144 -10.43 -4.48 -6.70
CA THR A 144 -11.70 -4.91 -7.30
C THR A 144 -12.57 -5.69 -6.32
N THR A 145 -13.90 -5.65 -6.51
CA THR A 145 -14.88 -6.38 -5.70
C THR A 145 -14.57 -7.88 -5.57
N ASN A 146 -14.04 -8.50 -6.62
CA ASN A 146 -13.73 -9.93 -6.60
C ASN A 146 -12.62 -10.27 -5.60
N GLU A 147 -11.63 -9.38 -5.44
CA GLU A 147 -10.54 -9.57 -4.48
C GLU A 147 -11.05 -9.56 -3.04
N TYR A 148 -12.07 -8.75 -2.74
CA TYR A 148 -12.71 -8.72 -1.43
C TYR A 148 -13.59 -9.95 -1.12
N ASN A 149 -13.88 -10.77 -2.13
CA ASN A 149 -14.75 -11.94 -2.02
C ASN A 149 -13.99 -13.28 -2.11
N SER A 150 -12.72 -13.27 -2.51
CA SER A 150 -11.95 -14.50 -2.73
C SER A 150 -11.51 -15.15 -1.42
N PRO A 151 -11.79 -16.43 -1.17
CA PRO A 151 -11.32 -17.13 0.03
C PRO A 151 -9.81 -17.40 0.06
N HIS A 152 -9.07 -16.86 -0.92
CA HIS A 152 -7.62 -16.93 -1.03
C HIS A 152 -6.95 -15.56 -0.88
N ASN A 153 -7.71 -14.49 -0.61
CA ASN A 153 -7.18 -13.15 -0.47
C ASN A 153 -7.36 -12.66 0.97
N PHE A 154 -6.28 -12.28 1.64
CA PHE A 154 -6.26 -11.94 3.07
C PHE A 154 -5.67 -10.54 3.30
N PRO A 155 -6.37 -9.46 2.88
CA PRO A 155 -5.88 -8.10 3.04
C PRO A 155 -5.81 -7.69 4.51
N THR A 156 -4.78 -6.90 4.86
CA THR A 156 -4.58 -6.33 6.20
C THR A 156 -5.20 -4.94 6.36
N THR A 157 -5.89 -4.46 5.32
CA THR A 157 -6.48 -3.12 5.24
C THR A 157 -7.77 -3.17 4.42
N PRO A 158 -8.64 -2.14 4.51
CA PRO A 158 -9.85 -2.08 3.68
C PRO A 158 -9.58 -1.72 2.21
N GLY A 159 -8.32 -1.55 1.81
CA GLY A 159 -7.93 -1.21 0.44
C GLY A 159 -8.58 0.07 -0.09
N ALA A 160 -8.83 0.10 -1.40
CA ALA A 160 -9.42 1.25 -2.07
C ALA A 160 -10.85 1.58 -1.56
N THR A 161 -11.56 0.59 -1.03
CA THR A 161 -12.94 0.74 -0.57
C THR A 161 -13.08 1.30 0.84
N GLY A 162 -11.99 1.50 1.59
CA GLY A 162 -12.06 2.01 2.97
C GLY A 162 -11.80 3.51 3.13
N THR A 163 -10.84 4.08 2.39
CA THR A 163 -10.24 5.37 2.74
C THR A 163 -11.13 6.60 2.49
N TYR A 164 -11.88 6.65 1.39
CA TYR A 164 -12.84 7.75 1.19
C TYR A 164 -14.16 7.55 1.97
N PRO A 165 -14.75 6.34 2.00
CA PRO A 165 -15.92 6.06 2.82
C PRO A 165 -15.75 6.43 4.29
N SER A 166 -14.57 6.19 4.87
CA SER A 166 -14.34 6.54 6.27
C SER A 166 -14.35 8.04 6.56
N LEU A 167 -13.97 8.89 5.60
CA LEU A 167 -14.15 10.34 5.71
C LEU A 167 -15.63 10.72 5.70
N ALA A 168 -16.45 10.09 4.84
CA ALA A 168 -17.88 10.35 4.80
C ALA A 168 -18.56 9.94 6.13
N VAL A 169 -18.19 8.77 6.68
CA VAL A 169 -18.62 8.32 8.00
C VAL A 169 -18.20 9.31 9.09
N TYR A 170 -16.93 9.74 9.08
CA TYR A 170 -16.40 10.72 10.03
C TYR A 170 -17.15 12.05 9.96
N PHE A 171 -17.45 12.56 8.76
CA PHE A 171 -18.18 13.81 8.59
C PHE A 171 -19.64 13.71 9.05
N ALA A 172 -20.36 12.64 8.69
CA ALA A 172 -21.71 12.40 9.20
C ALA A 172 -21.73 12.31 10.73
N ALA A 173 -20.77 11.60 11.30
CA ALA A 173 -20.60 11.44 12.74
C ALA A 173 -20.31 12.73 13.50
N THR A 174 -19.54 13.62 12.88
CA THR A 174 -19.17 14.92 13.47
C THR A 174 -20.17 16.02 13.14
N GLY A 175 -21.33 15.65 12.56
CA GLY A 175 -22.49 16.53 12.43
C GLY A 175 -22.59 17.29 11.11
N ALA A 176 -21.84 16.91 10.08
CA ALA A 176 -22.06 17.43 8.73
C ALA A 176 -23.42 16.95 8.20
N ASP A 177 -24.24 17.87 7.69
CA ASP A 177 -25.52 17.57 7.04
C ASP A 177 -25.39 17.64 5.52
N SER A 178 -24.34 18.30 5.01
CA SER A 178 -24.06 18.44 3.58
C SER A 178 -22.62 18.05 3.22
N LEU A 179 -22.46 17.25 2.17
CA LEU A 179 -21.17 16.73 1.70
C LEU A 179 -20.95 17.03 0.22
N ALA A 180 -19.82 17.63 -0.12
CA ALA A 180 -19.37 17.75 -1.49
C ALA A 180 -18.16 16.84 -1.78
N VAL A 181 -18.08 16.30 -3.00
CA VAL A 181 -16.97 15.48 -3.47
C VAL A 181 -16.37 16.07 -4.72
N ALA A 182 -15.07 16.37 -4.67
CA ALA A 182 -14.27 16.66 -5.85
C ALA A 182 -13.73 15.35 -6.42
N TYR A 183 -14.13 14.97 -7.62
CA TYR A 183 -13.71 13.71 -8.26
C TYR A 183 -13.03 13.95 -9.61
N SER A 184 -12.03 13.12 -9.94
CA SER A 184 -11.35 13.22 -11.24
C SER A 184 -12.28 12.81 -12.39
N ASN A 185 -12.14 13.42 -13.56
CA ASN A 185 -12.90 13.11 -14.79
C ASN A 185 -12.60 11.73 -15.43
N THR A 186 -12.21 10.77 -14.61
CA THR A 186 -11.93 9.38 -15.00
C THR A 186 -13.08 8.47 -14.59
N PRO A 187 -13.28 7.30 -15.25
CA PRO A 187 -14.29 6.33 -14.82
C PRO A 187 -14.14 5.91 -13.36
N SER A 188 -12.90 5.72 -12.88
CA SER A 188 -12.64 5.38 -11.48
C SER A 188 -13.00 6.53 -10.53
N GLY A 189 -12.69 7.78 -10.90
CA GLY A 189 -13.06 8.95 -10.11
C GLY A 189 -14.58 9.11 -10.00
N GLN A 190 -15.29 8.94 -11.12
CA GLN A 190 -16.76 8.97 -11.12
C GLN A 190 -17.35 7.88 -10.22
N ALA A 191 -16.85 6.65 -10.32
CA ALA A 191 -17.31 5.54 -9.49
C ALA A 191 -17.13 5.80 -7.98
N VAL A 192 -16.01 6.44 -7.58
CA VAL A 192 -15.78 6.85 -6.18
C VAL A 192 -16.81 7.89 -5.73
N GLY A 193 -17.14 8.87 -6.57
CA GLY A 193 -18.16 9.85 -6.24
C GLY A 193 -19.55 9.22 -6.11
N GLU A 194 -19.94 8.37 -7.06
CA GLU A 194 -21.22 7.68 -7.03
C GLU A 194 -21.36 6.80 -5.78
N SER A 195 -20.33 6.01 -5.43
CA SER A 195 -20.36 5.16 -4.23
C SER A 195 -20.38 5.95 -2.93
N LEU A 196 -19.74 7.12 -2.87
CA LEU A 196 -19.82 8.01 -1.71
C LEU A 196 -21.22 8.64 -1.57
N GLY A 197 -21.90 8.93 -2.68
CA GLY A 197 -23.27 9.43 -2.66
C GLY A 197 -24.26 8.39 -2.12
N GLU A 198 -24.15 7.14 -2.57
CA GLU A 198 -24.94 6.02 -2.06
C GLU A 198 -24.71 5.82 -0.56
N LEU A 199 -23.44 5.81 -0.13
CA LEU A 199 -23.09 5.72 1.29
C LEU A 199 -23.66 6.91 2.08
N TRP A 200 -23.53 8.15 1.59
CA TRP A 200 -24.04 9.34 2.29
C TRP A 200 -25.56 9.26 2.53
N GLU A 201 -26.32 8.74 1.57
CA GLU A 201 -27.76 8.48 1.72
C GLU A 201 -28.03 7.41 2.79
N GLU A 202 -27.26 6.31 2.81
CA GLU A 202 -27.36 5.26 3.83
C GLU A 202 -26.99 5.75 5.24
N LEU A 203 -26.02 6.68 5.33
CA LEU A 203 -25.67 7.38 6.56
C LEU A 203 -26.76 8.35 7.02
N GLY A 204 -27.81 8.57 6.22
CA GLY A 204 -28.87 9.52 6.52
C GLY A 204 -28.44 10.98 6.41
N GLY A 205 -27.37 11.26 5.66
CA GLY A 205 -26.91 12.61 5.37
C GLY A 205 -27.91 13.39 4.50
N GLY A 206 -27.82 14.71 4.55
CA GLY A 206 -28.63 15.64 3.78
C GLY A 206 -28.09 15.84 2.35
N ASP A 207 -27.70 17.07 2.03
CA ASP A 207 -27.35 17.44 0.65
C ASP A 207 -26.01 16.80 0.20
N TYR A 208 -25.98 16.27 -1.03
CA TYR A 208 -24.79 15.66 -1.63
C TYR A 208 -24.45 16.30 -2.99
N TYR A 209 -23.20 16.73 -3.16
CA TYR A 209 -22.74 17.43 -4.36
C TYR A 209 -21.53 16.75 -4.99
N MET A 210 -21.58 16.50 -6.30
CA MET A 210 -20.43 16.01 -7.06
C MET A 210 -19.89 17.11 -7.98
N THR A 211 -18.58 17.33 -7.91
CA THR A 211 -17.87 18.24 -8.81
C THR A 211 -16.68 17.56 -9.45
N GLU A 212 -16.72 17.45 -10.77
CA GLU A 212 -15.64 16.93 -11.58
C GLU A 212 -14.44 17.91 -11.63
N PHE A 213 -13.22 17.36 -11.66
CA PHE A 213 -12.02 18.10 -12.03
C PHE A 213 -11.13 17.32 -13.01
N ASP A 214 -10.36 18.04 -13.82
CA ASP A 214 -9.28 17.46 -14.62
C ASP A 214 -7.98 17.49 -13.80
N PRO A 215 -7.39 16.33 -13.43
CA PRO A 215 -6.15 16.30 -12.64
C PRO A 215 -4.97 16.96 -13.35
N ALA A 216 -4.98 17.09 -14.68
CA ALA A 216 -3.95 17.75 -15.46
C ALA A 216 -4.14 19.27 -15.61
N ALA A 217 -5.32 19.81 -15.25
CA ALA A 217 -5.61 21.23 -15.42
C ALA A 217 -4.70 22.08 -14.53
N ALA A 218 -3.98 23.07 -15.08
CA ALA A 218 -3.03 23.88 -14.31
C ALA A 218 -3.66 24.64 -13.12
N ASP A 219 -4.96 24.93 -13.18
CA ASP A 219 -5.72 25.64 -12.16
C ASP A 219 -6.97 24.83 -11.78
N LEU A 220 -7.10 24.50 -10.50
CA LEU A 220 -8.22 23.74 -9.92
C LEU A 220 -9.22 24.64 -9.17
N THR A 221 -8.95 25.95 -9.09
CA THR A 221 -9.82 26.95 -8.44
C THR A 221 -11.26 26.94 -8.97
N PRO A 222 -11.54 26.74 -10.28
CA PRO A 222 -12.91 26.69 -10.77
C PRO A 222 -13.75 25.54 -10.17
N ALA A 223 -13.16 24.35 -9.99
CA ALA A 223 -13.84 23.21 -9.38
C ALA A 223 -14.17 23.48 -7.90
N ILE A 224 -13.18 23.97 -7.16
CA ILE A 224 -13.38 24.33 -5.75
C ILE A 224 -14.35 25.50 -5.58
N SER A 225 -14.34 26.49 -6.47
CA SER A 225 -15.30 27.61 -6.42
C SER A 225 -16.73 27.15 -6.65
N LYS A 226 -16.94 26.12 -7.49
CA LYS A 226 -18.26 25.51 -7.66
C LYS A 226 -18.69 24.82 -6.36
N ILE A 227 -17.79 24.06 -5.73
CA ILE A 227 -18.05 23.41 -4.43
C ILE A 227 -18.40 24.46 -3.36
N ALA A 228 -17.62 25.53 -3.26
CA ALA A 228 -17.84 26.60 -2.29
C ALA A 228 -19.21 27.30 -2.46
N ALA A 229 -19.74 27.36 -3.68
CA ALA A 229 -21.03 27.95 -3.97
C ALA A 229 -22.22 27.10 -3.53
N GLU A 230 -22.02 25.79 -3.29
CA GLU A 230 -23.03 24.90 -2.71
C GLU A 230 -23.08 25.00 -1.17
N GLU A 231 -22.12 25.72 -0.56
CA GLU A 231 -22.01 25.92 0.90
C GLU A 231 -22.03 24.60 1.73
N PRO A 232 -21.25 23.55 1.37
CA PRO A 232 -21.27 22.29 2.10
C PRO A 232 -20.61 22.39 3.48
N ASP A 233 -21.00 21.53 4.41
CA ASP A 233 -20.37 21.39 5.73
C ASP A 233 -19.00 20.69 5.62
N ALA A 234 -18.89 19.71 4.72
CA ALA A 234 -17.69 18.93 4.49
C ALA A 234 -17.38 18.69 3.01
N VAL A 235 -16.10 18.51 2.69
CA VAL A 235 -15.60 18.22 1.34
C VAL A 235 -14.62 17.05 1.34
N ILE A 236 -14.88 16.05 0.51
CA ILE A 236 -13.90 15.00 0.19
C ILE A 236 -13.21 15.34 -1.13
N LEU A 237 -11.88 15.42 -1.10
CA LEU A 237 -11.03 15.55 -2.27
C LEU A 237 -10.55 14.15 -2.70
N ALA A 238 -11.20 13.57 -3.71
CA ALA A 238 -10.74 12.33 -4.35
C ALA A 238 -9.57 12.64 -5.31
N VAL A 239 -8.44 13.05 -4.72
CA VAL A 239 -7.28 13.60 -5.42
C VAL A 239 -6.05 12.71 -5.22
N GLY A 240 -5.33 12.43 -6.31
CA GLY A 240 -4.03 11.77 -6.25
C GLY A 240 -2.88 12.76 -6.04
N GLU A 241 -1.69 12.23 -5.75
CA GLU A 241 -0.48 13.00 -5.40
C GLU A 241 -0.18 14.16 -6.38
N GLY A 242 -0.21 13.89 -7.70
CA GLY A 242 0.19 14.86 -8.73
C GLY A 242 -0.71 16.10 -8.88
N ALA A 243 -1.92 16.10 -8.31
CA ALA A 243 -2.83 17.23 -8.33
C ALA A 243 -3.08 17.84 -6.94
N ALA A 244 -2.66 17.15 -5.87
CA ALA A 244 -3.05 17.47 -4.51
C ALA A 244 -2.59 18.84 -4.02
N ALA A 245 -1.32 19.19 -4.22
CA ALA A 245 -0.81 20.51 -3.81
C ALA A 245 -1.59 21.67 -4.45
N ARG A 246 -1.95 21.55 -5.74
CA ARG A 246 -2.77 22.55 -6.44
C ARG A 246 -4.22 22.57 -5.95
N MET A 247 -4.76 21.41 -5.53
CA MET A 247 -6.09 21.30 -4.97
C MET A 247 -6.17 21.96 -3.59
N PHE A 248 -5.20 21.68 -2.71
CA PHE A 248 -5.10 22.31 -1.38
C PHE A 248 -4.93 23.83 -1.50
N GLN A 249 -4.08 24.30 -2.43
CA GLN A 249 -3.96 25.72 -2.75
C GLN A 249 -5.29 26.32 -3.26
N ALA A 250 -6.03 25.62 -4.11
CA ALA A 250 -7.34 26.07 -4.58
C ALA A 250 -8.37 26.17 -3.45
N VAL A 251 -8.44 25.18 -2.56
CA VAL A 251 -9.24 25.23 -1.31
C VAL A 251 -8.91 26.48 -0.52
N ARG A 252 -7.63 26.71 -0.22
CA ARG A 252 -7.19 27.88 0.55
C ARG A 252 -7.51 29.21 -0.15
N ASN A 253 -7.30 29.30 -1.46
CA ASN A 253 -7.49 30.52 -2.25
C ASN A 253 -8.98 30.92 -2.38
N THR A 254 -9.89 29.94 -2.41
CA THR A 254 -11.34 30.21 -2.46
C THR A 254 -11.91 30.65 -1.12
N GLY A 255 -11.19 30.41 -0.01
CA GLY A 255 -11.68 30.68 1.34
C GLY A 255 -12.79 29.74 1.77
N LEU A 256 -12.83 28.52 1.20
CA LEU A 256 -13.75 27.46 1.61
C LEU A 256 -13.57 27.19 3.12
N THR A 257 -14.68 27.26 3.87
CA THR A 257 -14.69 27.06 5.33
C THR A 257 -15.12 25.67 5.76
N ALA A 258 -15.59 24.85 4.83
CA ALA A 258 -15.95 23.45 5.06
C ALA A 258 -14.76 22.64 5.59
N GLU A 259 -15.02 21.60 6.37
CA GLU A 259 -13.98 20.62 6.72
C GLU A 259 -13.55 19.86 5.46
N VAL A 260 -12.24 19.68 5.25
CA VAL A 260 -11.71 19.10 4.01
C VAL A 260 -10.96 17.81 4.32
N GLY A 261 -11.34 16.73 3.64
CA GLY A 261 -10.72 15.41 3.76
C GLY A 261 -10.10 14.91 2.45
N ALA A 262 -9.02 14.15 2.54
CA ALA A 262 -8.40 13.41 1.43
C ALA A 262 -7.97 12.01 1.88
N SER A 263 -7.72 11.10 0.94
CA SER A 263 -7.08 9.82 1.27
C SER A 263 -5.62 10.04 1.69
N SER A 264 -4.96 9.01 2.23
CA SER A 264 -3.52 9.05 2.51
C SER A 264 -2.64 9.13 1.27
N THR A 265 -3.17 8.94 0.05
CA THR A 265 -2.38 8.98 -1.20
C THR A 265 -1.60 10.29 -1.38
N PRO A 266 -2.21 11.48 -1.24
CA PRO A 266 -1.49 12.76 -1.29
C PRO A 266 -0.72 13.13 -0.02
N ALA A 267 -0.69 12.30 1.02
CA ALA A 267 0.02 12.58 2.26
C ALA A 267 1.52 12.28 2.12
N THR A 268 2.20 13.02 1.23
CA THR A 268 3.65 12.89 0.99
C THR A 268 4.37 14.19 1.30
N LYS A 269 5.63 14.09 1.72
CA LYS A 269 6.50 15.24 1.95
C LYS A 269 6.57 16.13 0.71
N THR A 270 6.66 15.51 -0.48
CA THR A 270 6.69 16.23 -1.75
C THR A 270 5.43 17.08 -1.95
N VAL A 271 4.25 16.55 -1.63
CA VAL A 271 2.99 17.31 -1.70
C VAL A 271 2.96 18.42 -0.65
N PHE A 272 3.35 18.13 0.59
CA PHE A 272 3.34 19.11 1.67
C PHE A 272 4.30 20.28 1.42
N ASP A 273 5.52 20.00 0.94
CA ASP A 273 6.50 21.02 0.54
C ASP A 273 5.94 21.93 -0.57
N ALA A 274 5.21 21.35 -1.53
CA ALA A 274 4.61 22.09 -2.63
C ALA A 274 3.35 22.88 -2.23
N ALA A 275 2.54 22.34 -1.32
CA ALA A 275 1.31 22.96 -0.84
C ALA A 275 1.59 24.10 0.16
N GLY A 276 2.62 23.96 0.99
CA GLY A 276 2.87 24.84 2.14
C GLY A 276 1.66 24.86 3.10
N ASP A 277 1.40 26.02 3.69
CA ASP A 277 0.29 26.28 4.62
C ASP A 277 -1.12 25.99 4.03
N ALA A 278 -1.22 25.67 2.73
CA ALA A 278 -2.48 25.30 2.12
C ALA A 278 -2.96 23.89 2.50
N ALA A 279 -2.05 23.02 2.96
CA ALA A 279 -2.38 21.69 3.48
C ALA A 279 -2.81 21.72 4.96
N ASP A 280 -2.56 22.82 5.68
CA ASP A 280 -2.90 22.93 7.10
C ASP A 280 -4.42 22.83 7.32
N GLY A 281 -4.81 21.97 8.25
CA GLY A 281 -6.19 21.66 8.59
C GLY A 281 -6.86 20.59 7.73
N VAL A 282 -6.19 20.08 6.68
CA VAL A 282 -6.74 18.99 5.87
C VAL A 282 -6.72 17.68 6.68
N LEU A 283 -7.84 16.96 6.65
CA LEU A 283 -7.99 15.62 7.22
C LEU A 283 -7.54 14.56 6.21
N PHE A 284 -6.87 13.54 6.69
CA PHE A 284 -6.34 12.43 5.90
C PHE A 284 -6.80 11.10 6.48
N ALA A 285 -7.33 10.22 5.64
CA ALA A 285 -7.69 8.86 6.01
C ALA A 285 -6.56 7.88 5.66
N PHE A 286 -5.97 7.27 6.69
CA PHE A 286 -4.92 6.28 6.56
C PHE A 286 -5.42 4.87 6.86
N ALA A 287 -4.95 3.89 6.10
CA ALA A 287 -5.18 2.48 6.42
C ALA A 287 -4.17 1.91 7.45
N SER A 288 -3.14 2.69 7.79
CA SER A 288 -2.07 2.35 8.73
C SER A 288 -1.61 3.57 9.52
N VAL A 289 -0.93 3.35 10.64
CA VAL A 289 -0.20 4.38 11.38
C VAL A 289 0.81 5.06 10.44
N PRO A 290 0.84 6.40 10.38
CA PRO A 290 1.89 7.16 9.70
C PRO A 290 3.28 6.90 10.28
N ALA A 291 4.32 7.08 9.46
CA ALA A 291 5.69 6.75 9.85
C ALA A 291 6.20 7.57 11.05
N GLU A 292 5.60 8.74 11.31
CA GLU A 292 6.04 9.73 12.28
C GLU A 292 5.50 9.46 13.69
N TYR A 293 4.59 8.50 13.84
CA TYR A 293 3.98 8.16 15.12
C TYR A 293 4.98 7.58 16.11
N ASP A 294 4.73 7.87 17.39
CA ASP A 294 5.44 7.28 18.52
C ASP A 294 4.82 5.91 18.86
N GLY A 295 5.49 4.83 18.48
CA GLY A 295 5.06 3.45 18.74
C GLY A 295 6.14 2.44 18.35
N GLU A 296 6.08 1.23 18.91
CA GLU A 296 7.07 0.17 18.64
C GLU A 296 7.05 -0.27 17.17
N ASP A 297 5.87 -0.44 16.58
CA ASP A 297 5.72 -0.76 15.16
C ASP A 297 6.29 0.34 14.27
N ALA A 298 5.95 1.61 14.55
CA ALA A 298 6.44 2.75 13.78
C ALA A 298 7.96 2.91 13.92
N ALA A 299 8.51 2.63 15.10
CA ALA A 299 9.97 2.62 15.32
C ALA A 299 10.65 1.49 14.55
N THR A 300 10.08 0.29 14.55
CA THR A 300 10.57 -0.86 13.78
C THR A 300 10.52 -0.56 12.29
N TYR A 301 9.40 -0.04 11.80
CA TYR A 301 9.22 0.37 10.42
C TYR A 301 10.27 1.40 9.99
N ARG A 302 10.47 2.48 10.77
CA ARG A 302 11.53 3.45 10.49
C ARG A 302 12.91 2.80 10.47
N HIS A 303 13.25 1.97 11.45
CA HIS A 303 14.54 1.26 11.51
C HIS A 303 14.80 0.39 10.28
N VAL A 304 13.81 -0.43 9.89
CA VAL A 304 13.92 -1.31 8.72
C VAL A 304 14.13 -0.47 7.45
N MET A 305 13.34 0.58 7.27
CA MET A 305 13.44 1.40 6.07
C MET A 305 14.74 2.22 6.05
N GLU A 306 15.19 2.78 7.17
CA GLU A 306 16.49 3.46 7.28
C GLU A 306 17.67 2.52 7.00
N THR A 307 17.57 1.25 7.36
CA THR A 307 18.65 0.26 7.19
C THR A 307 18.70 -0.31 5.77
N TYR A 308 17.53 -0.67 5.23
CA TYR A 308 17.43 -1.47 4.00
C TYR A 308 16.93 -0.70 2.77
N ALA A 309 16.33 0.48 2.95
CA ALA A 309 15.82 1.32 1.87
C ALA A 309 15.88 2.83 2.22
N PRO A 310 17.06 3.38 2.59
CA PRO A 310 17.18 4.73 3.17
C PRO A 310 16.75 5.87 2.25
N ASP A 311 16.70 5.63 0.95
CA ASP A 311 16.31 6.62 -0.06
C ASP A 311 14.79 6.60 -0.35
N LEU A 312 14.03 5.63 0.21
CA LEU A 312 12.59 5.53 0.00
C LEU A 312 11.83 6.49 0.93
N GLU A 313 10.98 7.32 0.35
CA GLU A 313 10.05 8.15 1.12
C GLU A 313 9.00 7.27 1.82
N LEU A 314 8.79 7.52 3.13
CA LEU A 314 7.81 6.80 3.92
C LEU A 314 6.43 7.41 3.71
N THR A 315 5.48 6.57 3.31
CA THR A 315 4.10 6.94 2.99
C THR A 315 3.13 5.95 3.64
N GLY A 316 1.82 6.26 3.58
CA GLY A 316 0.80 5.28 3.96
C GLY A 316 0.88 3.99 3.12
N GLN A 317 1.26 4.07 1.84
CA GLN A 317 1.39 2.89 0.98
C GLN A 317 2.56 1.99 1.42
N THR A 318 3.71 2.58 1.74
CA THR A 318 4.87 1.80 2.19
C THR A 318 4.66 1.22 3.59
N ALA A 319 3.89 1.90 4.45
CA ALA A 319 3.47 1.37 5.75
C ALA A 319 2.53 0.15 5.61
N VAL A 320 1.55 0.20 4.70
CA VAL A 320 0.69 -0.96 4.39
C VAL A 320 1.50 -2.12 3.80
N ALA A 321 2.50 -1.82 2.95
CA ALA A 321 3.39 -2.84 2.41
C ALA A 321 4.23 -3.52 3.51
N ALA A 322 4.76 -2.74 4.45
CA ALA A 322 5.49 -3.24 5.61
C ALA A 322 4.59 -4.11 6.51
N SER A 323 3.37 -3.65 6.80
CA SER A 323 2.34 -4.41 7.51
C SER A 323 2.07 -5.77 6.87
N SER A 324 1.91 -5.81 5.56
CA SER A 324 1.66 -7.04 4.81
C SER A 324 2.84 -8.02 4.85
N MET A 325 4.07 -7.51 4.81
CA MET A 325 5.27 -8.33 4.96
C MET A 325 5.44 -8.86 6.39
N GLN A 326 5.10 -8.05 7.40
CA GLN A 326 5.05 -8.52 8.79
C GLN A 326 3.98 -9.59 8.97
N TYR A 327 2.79 -9.41 8.39
CA TYR A 327 1.75 -10.42 8.41
C TYR A 327 2.19 -11.72 7.74
N ALA A 328 2.87 -11.63 6.59
CA ALA A 328 3.43 -12.79 5.93
C ALA A 328 4.47 -13.51 6.80
N HIS A 329 5.37 -12.77 7.47
CA HIS A 329 6.31 -13.36 8.42
C HIS A 329 5.58 -14.14 9.53
N ASP A 330 4.59 -13.52 10.17
CA ASP A 330 3.89 -14.12 11.31
C ASP A 330 3.10 -15.36 10.90
N ILE A 331 2.45 -15.34 9.74
CA ILE A 331 1.74 -16.49 9.18
C ILE A 331 2.71 -17.63 8.83
N LEU A 332 3.82 -17.32 8.15
CA LEU A 332 4.82 -18.35 7.81
C LEU A 332 5.43 -18.99 9.06
N ALA A 333 5.67 -18.20 10.11
CA ALA A 333 6.20 -18.68 11.39
C ALA A 333 5.17 -19.50 12.19
N ALA A 334 3.87 -19.32 11.94
CA ALA A 334 2.79 -20.06 12.59
C ALA A 334 2.48 -21.42 11.92
N VAL A 335 2.96 -21.66 10.70
CA VAL A 335 2.73 -22.92 9.98
C VAL A 335 3.39 -24.08 10.72
N ASP A 336 2.57 -25.04 11.16
CA ASP A 336 3.03 -26.31 11.71
C ASP A 336 3.54 -27.24 10.59
N GLY A 337 4.86 -27.39 10.46
CA GLY A 337 5.49 -28.35 9.54
C GLY A 337 6.05 -27.71 8.27
N ASP A 338 5.92 -28.40 7.13
CA ASP A 338 6.49 -27.92 5.86
C ASP A 338 5.73 -26.69 5.36
N ILE A 339 6.46 -25.60 5.11
CA ILE A 339 5.91 -24.37 4.50
C ILE A 339 5.73 -24.60 2.99
N THR A 340 4.47 -24.68 2.58
CA THR A 340 3.99 -24.94 1.22
C THR A 340 2.77 -24.06 0.93
N ALA A 341 2.36 -23.96 -0.33
CA ALA A 341 1.12 -23.23 -0.68
C ALA A 341 -0.11 -23.74 0.09
N GLU A 342 -0.23 -25.07 0.22
CA GLU A 342 -1.35 -25.69 0.94
C GLU A 342 -1.32 -25.36 2.44
N SER A 343 -0.16 -25.47 3.10
CA SER A 343 -0.05 -25.21 4.53
C SER A 343 -0.18 -23.73 4.88
N VAL A 344 0.33 -22.83 4.04
CA VAL A 344 0.15 -21.39 4.23
C VAL A 344 -1.31 -20.97 4.05
N LEU A 345 -1.98 -21.46 2.99
CA LEU A 345 -3.41 -21.20 2.81
C LEU A 345 -4.24 -21.76 3.96
N ALA A 346 -3.92 -22.99 4.42
CA ALA A 346 -4.61 -23.60 5.54
C ALA A 346 -4.44 -22.82 6.85
N GLU A 347 -3.26 -22.25 7.09
CA GLU A 347 -3.00 -21.39 8.25
C GLU A 347 -3.89 -20.15 8.24
N LEU A 348 -3.93 -19.43 7.12
CA LEU A 348 -4.77 -18.24 6.93
C LEU A 348 -6.26 -18.57 7.07
N GLN A 349 -6.70 -19.72 6.54
CA GLN A 349 -8.09 -20.17 6.60
C GLN A 349 -8.56 -20.60 8.00
N LYS A 350 -7.67 -20.69 8.99
CA LYS A 350 -8.11 -20.80 10.40
C LYS A 350 -8.90 -19.56 10.82
N GLY A 351 -8.67 -18.41 10.19
CA GLY A 351 -9.40 -17.17 10.47
C GLY A 351 -9.13 -16.61 11.85
N GLU A 352 -7.94 -16.87 12.39
CA GLU A 352 -7.52 -16.33 13.69
C GLU A 352 -7.21 -14.82 13.55
N PRO A 353 -7.60 -13.99 14.54
CA PRO A 353 -7.19 -12.59 14.60
C PRO A 353 -5.66 -12.43 14.56
N TRP A 354 -5.19 -11.53 13.71
CA TRP A 354 -3.80 -11.08 13.67
C TRP A 354 -3.66 -9.77 14.43
N GLY A 355 -2.60 -9.64 15.23
CA GLY A 355 -2.39 -8.50 16.13
C GLY A 355 -2.23 -7.15 15.43
N GLY A 356 -1.95 -7.15 14.13
CA GLY A 356 -1.64 -5.94 13.37
C GLY A 356 -0.16 -5.55 13.47
N PHE A 357 0.33 -4.85 12.46
CA PHE A 357 1.62 -4.15 12.48
C PHE A 357 1.44 -2.86 11.71
N LEU A 358 1.57 -1.70 12.38
CA LEU A 358 1.11 -0.40 11.87
C LEU A 358 -0.39 -0.34 11.53
N THR A 359 -1.13 -1.41 11.68
CA THR A 359 -2.54 -1.51 11.31
C THR A 359 -3.31 -1.96 12.53
N HIS A 360 -4.61 -1.67 12.55
CA HIS A 360 -5.48 -2.23 13.57
C HIS A 360 -5.47 -3.77 13.45
N ALA A 361 -5.63 -4.46 14.59
CA ALA A 361 -5.78 -5.90 14.61
C ALA A 361 -6.91 -6.36 13.69
N THR A 362 -6.72 -7.50 13.03
CA THR A 362 -7.75 -8.09 12.19
C THR A 362 -8.79 -8.80 13.05
N ASP A 363 -10.04 -8.79 12.60
CA ASP A 363 -11.13 -9.58 13.15
C ASP A 363 -11.88 -10.24 11.98
N PRO A 364 -11.40 -11.41 11.52
CA PRO A 364 -12.03 -12.16 10.44
C PRO A 364 -13.46 -12.65 10.77
N ALA A 365 -13.90 -12.57 12.03
CA ALA A 365 -15.21 -13.07 12.45
C ALA A 365 -16.33 -12.09 12.15
N ASN A 366 -16.04 -10.80 11.91
CA ASN A 366 -17.09 -9.82 11.58
C ASN A 366 -16.66 -8.89 10.43
N PRO A 367 -16.51 -9.45 9.22
CA PRO A 367 -16.21 -8.65 8.04
C PRO A 367 -17.41 -7.76 7.63
N PRO A 368 -17.17 -6.67 6.89
CA PRO A 368 -18.22 -5.88 6.25
C PRO A 368 -19.12 -6.71 5.32
N GLU A 369 -20.40 -6.34 5.24
CA GLU A 369 -21.36 -6.98 4.33
C GLU A 369 -20.87 -6.91 2.88
N GLY A 370 -20.88 -8.05 2.17
CA GLY A 370 -20.45 -8.15 0.77
C GLY A 370 -18.92 -8.12 0.54
N MET A 371 -18.12 -7.98 1.60
CA MET A 371 -16.66 -7.98 1.55
C MET A 371 -16.05 -8.91 2.61
N PRO A 372 -16.31 -10.23 2.52
CA PRO A 372 -15.98 -11.20 3.57
C PRO A 372 -14.49 -11.32 3.90
N GLN A 373 -13.60 -10.80 3.04
CA GLN A 373 -12.15 -10.82 3.26
C GLN A 373 -11.58 -9.56 3.89
N ILE A 374 -12.37 -8.49 4.08
CA ILE A 374 -11.90 -7.34 4.87
C ILE A 374 -11.97 -7.73 6.34
N ALA A 375 -10.85 -8.24 6.86
CA ALA A 375 -10.71 -8.55 8.28
C ALA A 375 -10.25 -7.33 9.10
N ASN A 376 -9.74 -6.28 8.46
CA ASN A 376 -9.44 -5.00 9.09
C ASN A 376 -10.13 -3.88 8.29
N PRO A 377 -11.34 -3.43 8.69
CA PRO A 377 -12.03 -2.32 8.06
C PRO A 377 -11.56 -0.94 8.57
N TYR A 378 -10.62 -0.88 9.50
CA TYR A 378 -10.32 0.32 10.26
C TYR A 378 -9.44 1.29 9.47
N THR A 379 -9.77 2.58 9.59
CA THR A 379 -8.93 3.68 9.07
C THR A 379 -8.71 4.73 10.14
N LEU A 380 -7.50 5.28 10.15
CA LEU A 380 -7.06 6.33 11.05
C LEU A 380 -7.30 7.69 10.38
N ILE A 381 -8.19 8.51 10.94
CA ILE A 381 -8.38 9.89 10.47
C ILE A 381 -7.42 10.82 11.22
N GLN A 382 -6.63 11.58 10.48
CA GLN A 382 -5.59 12.46 11.00
C GLN A 382 -5.75 13.85 10.43
N ARG A 383 -5.54 14.88 11.24
CA ARG A 383 -5.44 16.27 10.77
C ARG A 383 -3.98 16.61 10.53
N TYR A 384 -3.68 17.23 9.40
CA TYR A 384 -2.34 17.78 9.15
C TYR A 384 -2.27 19.21 9.69
N GLU A 385 -1.40 19.46 10.68
CA GLU A 385 -1.20 20.76 11.30
C GLU A 385 0.27 20.96 11.67
N ASP A 386 0.79 22.18 11.50
CA ASP A 386 2.14 22.57 11.92
C ASP A 386 3.26 21.62 11.42
N GLY A 387 3.07 21.01 10.24
CA GLY A 387 4.05 20.11 9.63
C GLY A 387 3.98 18.66 10.10
N GLY A 388 2.93 18.25 10.81
CA GLY A 388 2.75 16.88 11.30
C GLY A 388 1.29 16.43 11.35
N PHE A 389 1.08 15.17 11.69
CA PHE A 389 -0.26 14.59 11.85
C PHE A 389 -0.66 14.57 13.32
N THR A 390 -1.88 15.01 13.59
CA THR A 390 -2.54 14.89 14.89
C THR A 390 -3.83 14.08 14.74
N PRO A 391 -4.23 13.32 15.78
CA PRO A 391 -5.53 12.65 15.81
C PRO A 391 -6.68 13.59 15.49
N ALA A 392 -7.57 13.21 14.57
CA ALA A 392 -8.77 13.99 14.29
C ALA A 392 -9.74 13.92 15.48
N PRO A 393 -10.12 15.05 16.10
CA PRO A 393 -10.90 15.04 17.33
C PRO A 393 -12.33 14.58 17.07
N ILE A 394 -12.83 13.67 17.91
CA ILE A 394 -14.25 13.36 18.00
C ILE A 394 -14.68 13.62 19.45
N GLU A 395 -15.18 14.83 19.72
CA GLU A 395 -15.60 15.23 21.08
C GLU A 395 -16.92 14.56 21.50
N ASP A 396 -17.83 14.35 20.54
CA ASP A 396 -19.09 13.62 20.71
C ASP A 396 -19.31 12.76 19.46
N PRO A 397 -19.08 11.44 19.53
CA PRO A 397 -19.17 10.57 18.36
C PRO A 397 -20.58 10.39 17.80
N GLY A 398 -21.62 10.98 18.43
CA GLY A 398 -22.99 10.88 17.96
C GLY A 398 -23.43 9.42 17.83
N HIS A 399 -23.89 9.03 16.63
CA HIS A 399 -24.31 7.67 16.32
C HIS A 399 -23.22 6.83 15.62
N LEU A 400 -21.93 7.15 15.77
CA LEU A 400 -20.82 6.38 15.18
C LEU A 400 -20.92 4.88 15.47
N GLU A 401 -21.40 4.51 16.65
CA GLU A 401 -21.69 3.13 17.05
C GLU A 401 -22.66 2.38 16.12
N ASN A 402 -23.56 3.07 15.41
CA ASN A 402 -24.45 2.47 14.40
C ASN A 402 -23.77 2.24 13.04
N TYR A 403 -22.62 2.88 12.81
CA TYR A 403 -21.82 2.76 11.59
C TYR A 403 -20.49 2.02 11.82
N ILE A 404 -20.16 1.79 13.10
CA ILE A 404 -19.02 1.02 13.63
C ILE A 404 -19.52 -0.28 14.31
N ASP A 405 -20.79 -0.66 14.09
CA ASP A 405 -21.28 -2.02 14.41
C ASP A 405 -20.72 -3.09 13.44
N ILE A 406 -19.82 -2.68 12.54
CA ILE A 406 -18.73 -3.54 12.05
C ILE A 406 -17.49 -3.20 12.87
N GLN A 407 -17.51 -3.63 14.14
CA GLN A 407 -16.32 -3.86 14.97
C GLN A 407 -15.66 -2.62 15.58
N GLY A 408 -16.20 -2.07 16.67
CA GLY A 408 -15.54 -2.22 17.96
C GLY A 408 -14.15 -1.61 18.26
N ASP A 409 -13.73 -0.48 17.68
CA ASP A 409 -12.91 0.51 18.41
C ASP A 409 -12.99 1.92 17.80
N LEU A 410 -13.72 2.82 18.46
CA LEU A 410 -13.83 4.23 18.08
C LEU A 410 -12.47 4.94 18.17
N SER A 411 -11.55 4.46 19.00
CA SER A 411 -10.28 5.13 19.29
C SER A 411 -9.45 5.36 18.02
N TRP A 412 -9.39 4.37 17.12
CA TRP A 412 -8.66 4.46 15.86
C TRP A 412 -9.30 5.42 14.85
N VAL A 413 -10.63 5.46 14.79
CA VAL A 413 -11.34 6.45 13.96
C VAL A 413 -11.15 7.88 14.52
N THR A 414 -11.07 8.01 15.86
CA THR A 414 -10.71 9.26 16.55
C THR A 414 -9.20 9.58 16.51
N GLY A 415 -8.42 8.81 15.75
CA GLY A 415 -6.99 9.06 15.54
C GLY A 415 -6.05 8.53 16.62
N HIS A 416 -6.51 7.75 17.60
CA HIS A 416 -5.65 7.09 18.58
C HIS A 416 -5.10 5.78 18.03
N ALA A 417 -3.80 5.52 18.18
CA ALA A 417 -3.21 4.24 17.81
C ALA A 417 -3.72 3.10 18.71
N PRO A 418 -3.78 1.82 18.24
CA PRO A 418 -4.35 0.74 19.03
C PRO A 418 -3.38 0.46 20.19
N GLY A 419 -3.90 0.29 21.39
CA GLY A 419 -3.09 0.04 22.59
C GLY A 419 -2.45 1.29 23.23
N THR A 420 -2.90 2.50 22.86
CA THR A 420 -2.56 3.75 23.58
C THR A 420 -3.47 4.03 24.77
#